data_AF-A0A183UVQ7-F1
#
_entry.id   AF-A0A183UVQ7-F1
#
_cell.length_a   1.000
_cell.length_b   1.000
_cell.length_c   1.000
_cell.angle_alpha   90.00
_cell.angle_beta   90.00
_cell.angle_gamma   90.00
#
_symmetry.space_group_name_H-M   'P 1'
#
loop_
_entity.id
_entity.type
_entity.pdbx_description
1 polymer ?
#
loop_
_entity_poly.entity_id
_entity_poly.type
_entity_poly.pdbx_seq_one_letter_code
_entity_poly.pdbx_strand_id
1 'polypeptide(L)'
;MKCLVWTCGLHTPDDADIRTRALRKMEDNPQATLKELNLEIQQFLNIRRDAKLLGSPPSLLQPEVNAVAIKKTCMWKITLGERLLLHR
;
A
#
# COMPACT_ATOMS: atom_id res chain seq x y z
N MET A 1 -13.43 25.06 4.52
CA MET A 1 -13.20 25.41 3.09
C MET A 1 -11.79 25.11 2.55
N LYS A 2 -10.72 25.04 3.36
CA LYS A 2 -9.34 24.81 2.84
C LYS A 2 -9.17 23.48 2.08
N CYS A 3 -9.83 22.41 2.52
CA CYS A 3 -9.77 21.09 1.89
C CYS A 3 -10.40 21.06 0.50
N LEU A 4 -11.51 21.77 0.28
CA LEU A 4 -12.17 21.84 -1.02
C LEU A 4 -11.29 22.56 -2.06
N VAL A 5 -10.69 23.70 -1.67
CA VAL A 5 -9.78 24.45 -2.56
C VAL A 5 -8.57 23.59 -2.97
N TRP A 6 -8.04 22.81 -2.03
CA TRP A 6 -6.95 21.87 -2.31
C TRP A 6 -7.38 20.79 -3.31
N THR A 7 -8.56 20.18 -3.13
CA THR A 7 -9.10 19.18 -4.06
C THR A 7 -9.39 19.76 -5.45
N CYS A 8 -9.86 21.01 -5.54
CA CYS A 8 -10.06 21.70 -6.81
C CYS A 8 -8.76 21.95 -7.59
N GLY A 9 -7.61 22.01 -6.90
CA GLY A 9 -6.29 22.15 -7.54
C GLY A 9 -5.81 20.89 -8.25
N LEU A 10 -6.43 19.73 -7.98
CA LEU A 10 -6.10 18.46 -8.62
C LEU A 10 -6.80 18.34 -9.98
N HIS A 11 -6.19 18.87 -11.03
CA HIS A 11 -6.80 18.97 -12.36
C HIS A 11 -6.51 17.79 -13.30
N THR A 12 -5.53 16.94 -13.00
CA THR A 12 -5.15 15.89 -13.96
C THR A 12 -6.09 14.68 -13.87
N PRO A 13 -6.18 13.87 -14.93
CA PRO A 13 -6.89 12.58 -14.87
C PRO A 13 -6.25 11.59 -13.87
N ASP A 14 -4.93 11.63 -13.66
CA ASP A 14 -4.22 10.77 -12.69
C ASP A 14 -4.54 11.12 -11.23
N ASP A 15 -5.10 12.32 -11.01
CA ASP A 15 -5.56 12.75 -9.69
C ASP A 15 -7.03 12.40 -9.43
N ALA A 16 -7.74 11.74 -10.37
CA ALA A 16 -9.17 11.46 -10.21
C ALA A 16 -9.46 10.62 -8.96
N ASP A 17 -8.66 9.57 -8.72
CA ASP A 17 -8.76 8.74 -7.52
C ASP A 17 -8.39 9.51 -6.24
N ILE A 18 -7.43 10.43 -6.34
CA ILE A 18 -7.04 11.32 -5.24
C ILE A 18 -8.21 12.24 -4.88
N ARG A 19 -8.86 12.87 -5.87
CA ARG A 19 -10.05 13.71 -5.66
C ARG A 19 -11.19 12.94 -5.03
N THR A 20 -11.51 11.74 -5.55
CA THR A 20 -12.59 10.91 -5.02
C THR A 20 -12.32 10.51 -3.56
N ARG A 21 -11.09 10.12 -3.23
CA ARG A 21 -10.72 9.78 -1.86
C ARG A 21 -10.79 10.99 -0.94
N ALA A 22 -10.34 12.16 -1.41
CA ALA A 22 -10.42 13.40 -0.66
C ALA A 22 -11.87 13.79 -0.32
N LEU A 23 -12.77 13.68 -1.31
CA LEU A 23 -14.19 13.96 -1.14
C LEU A 23 -14.82 13.01 -0.12
N ARG A 24 -14.58 11.69 -0.27
CA ARG A 24 -15.07 10.69 0.70
C ARG A 24 -14.63 11.00 2.13
N LYS A 25 -13.36 11.38 2.32
CA LYS A 25 -12.86 11.73 3.66
C LYS A 25 -13.58 12.94 4.25
N MET A 26 -13.88 13.96 3.43
CA MET A 26 -14.62 15.13 3.85
C MET A 26 -16.11 14.83 4.12
N GLU A 27 -16.70 13.86 3.42
CA GLU A 27 -18.06 13.37 3.67
C GLU A 27 -18.14 12.57 4.98
N ASP A 28 -17.20 11.65 5.20
CA ASP A 28 -17.12 10.81 6.41
C ASP A 28 -16.83 11.65 7.66
N ASN A 29 -15.95 12.65 7.55
CA ASN A 29 -15.64 13.57 8.64
C ASN A 29 -15.53 15.01 8.13
N PRO A 30 -16.61 15.80 8.20
CA PRO A 30 -16.62 17.20 7.77
C PRO A 30 -15.67 18.11 8.56
N GLN A 31 -15.27 17.69 9.77
CA GLN A 31 -14.30 18.40 10.61
C GLN A 31 -12.85 17.98 10.34
N ALA A 32 -12.61 17.06 9.41
CA ALA A 32 -11.28 16.63 9.04
C ALA A 32 -10.42 17.83 8.62
N THR A 33 -9.25 17.95 9.23
CA THR A 33 -8.31 19.00 8.92
C THR A 33 -7.62 18.72 7.59
N LEU A 34 -7.09 19.77 6.94
CA LEU A 34 -6.28 19.62 5.73
C LEU A 34 -5.05 18.72 5.97
N LYS A 35 -4.50 18.71 7.19
CA LYS A 35 -3.37 17.86 7.56
C LYS A 35 -3.75 16.38 7.53
N GLU A 36 -4.91 16.02 8.08
CA GLU A 36 -5.41 14.65 8.07
C GLU A 36 -5.72 14.18 6.64
N LEU A 37 -6.33 15.04 5.83
CA LEU A 37 -6.57 14.77 4.41
C LEU A 37 -5.27 14.50 3.65
N ASN A 38 -4.26 15.34 3.87
CA ASN A 38 -2.95 15.18 3.24
C ASN A 38 -2.26 13.90 3.69
N LEU A 39 -2.31 13.56 4.98
CA LEU A 39 -1.73 12.32 5.50
C LEU A 39 -2.37 11.09 4.84
N GLU A 40 -3.70 11.06 4.75
CA GLU A 40 -4.43 9.95 4.14
C GLU A 40 -4.08 9.78 2.65
N ILE A 41 -3.93 10.89 1.93
CA ILE A 41 -3.56 10.86 0.51
C ILE A 41 -2.11 10.45 0.32
N GLN A 42 -1.19 10.93 1.17
CA GLN A 42 0.21 10.50 1.13
C GLN A 42 0.36 8.99 1.37
N GLN A 43 -0.37 8.44 2.32
CA GLN A 43 -0.40 6.99 2.55
C GLN A 43 -0.91 6.23 1.33
N PHE A 44 -2.00 6.71 0.73
CA PHE A 44 -2.55 6.12 -0.49
C PHE A 44 -1.54 6.16 -1.65
N LEU A 45 -0.86 7.28 -1.86
CA LEU A 45 0.18 7.42 -2.87
C LEU A 45 1.37 6.49 -2.61
N ASN A 46 1.71 6.25 -1.35
CA ASN A 46 2.76 5.32 -0.99
C ASN A 46 2.41 3.90 -1.40
N ILE A 47 1.22 3.43 -1.02
CA ILE A 47 0.72 2.11 -1.40
C ILE A 47 0.63 1.98 -2.93
N ARG A 48 0.18 3.04 -3.62
CA ARG A 48 0.09 3.08 -5.09
C ARG A 48 1.45 2.92 -5.75
N ARG A 49 2.51 3.52 -5.18
CA ARG A 49 3.90 3.34 -5.65
C ARG A 49 4.39 1.92 -5.40
N ASP A 50 4.17 1.38 -4.21
CA ASP A 50 4.61 0.03 -3.83
C ASP A 50 3.92 -1.04 -4.70
N ALA A 51 2.64 -0.85 -5.02
CA ALA A 51 1.90 -1.73 -5.92
C ALA A 51 2.45 -1.70 -7.35
N LYS A 52 2.88 -0.53 -7.85
CA LYS A 52 3.54 -0.43 -9.16
C LYS A 52 4.85 -1.21 -9.20
N LEU A 53 5.62 -1.22 -8.12
CA LEU A 53 6.86 -2.00 -8.03
C LEU A 53 6.59 -3.50 -8.11
N LEU A 54 5.56 -4.00 -7.43
CA LEU A 54 5.17 -5.42 -7.45
C LEU A 54 4.53 -5.86 -8.78
N GLY A 55 3.86 -4.95 -9.49
CA GLY A 55 3.20 -5.21 -10.77
C GLY A 55 4.12 -5.10 -12.00
N SER A 56 5.38 -4.69 -11.82
CA SER A 56 6.36 -4.65 -12.92
C SER A 56 6.68 -6.07 -13.39
N PRO A 57 6.56 -6.42 -14.68
CA PRO A 57 7.19 -7.63 -15.18
C PRO A 57 8.71 -7.55 -14.93
N PRO A 58 9.38 -8.66 -14.57
CA PRO A 58 10.83 -8.67 -14.41
C PRO A 58 11.51 -8.58 -15.79
N SER A 59 11.46 -7.42 -16.44
CA SER A 59 12.21 -7.18 -17.67
C SER A 59 13.62 -6.71 -17.32
N LEU A 60 14.50 -7.71 -17.21
CA LEU A 60 15.89 -7.75 -17.66
C LEU A 60 16.73 -6.46 -17.56
N LEU A 61 17.71 -6.50 -16.63
CA LEU A 61 19.10 -6.01 -16.71
C LEU A 61 19.50 -5.18 -15.49
N GLN A 62 19.95 -5.86 -14.43
CA GLN A 62 21.35 -5.77 -13.99
C GLN A 62 21.77 -7.14 -13.41
N PRO A 63 22.74 -7.84 -14.01
CA PRO A 63 23.47 -8.89 -13.31
C PRO A 63 24.57 -8.21 -12.49
N GLU A 64 24.39 -8.10 -11.18
CA GLU A 64 25.44 -8.20 -10.16
C GLU A 64 24.83 -7.89 -8.78
N VAL A 65 24.17 -8.89 -8.19
CA VAL A 65 24.04 -8.91 -6.74
C VAL A 65 24.67 -10.22 -6.30
N ASN A 66 25.87 -10.09 -5.72
CA ASN A 66 26.62 -11.15 -5.06
C ASN A 66 25.68 -11.91 -4.12
N ALA A 67 25.38 -13.17 -4.46
CA ALA A 67 24.46 -13.99 -3.70
C ALA A 67 25.15 -14.52 -2.44
N VAL A 68 24.89 -13.90 -1.28
CA VAL A 68 24.97 -14.64 -0.02
C VAL A 68 23.67 -15.42 0.13
N ALA A 69 23.75 -16.74 0.03
CA ALA A 69 22.61 -17.63 0.15
C ALA A 69 22.04 -17.58 1.58
N ILE A 70 21.02 -16.76 1.82
CA ILE A 70 20.18 -16.89 3.01
C ILE A 70 19.04 -17.85 2.69
N LYS A 71 19.27 -19.09 3.10
CA LYS A 71 18.36 -20.24 3.13
C LYS A 71 16.93 -19.82 3.56
N LYS A 72 15.96 -20.12 2.69
CA LYS A 72 14.52 -19.96 2.94
C LYS A 72 14.07 -20.87 4.10
N THR A 73 13.56 -20.26 5.17
CA THR A 73 12.85 -20.89 6.30
C THR A 73 11.82 -19.85 6.75
N CYS A 74 10.50 -20.05 6.77
CA CYS A 74 9.67 -21.19 6.40
C CYS A 74 8.35 -20.68 5.84
N MET A 75 7.90 -21.46 4.88
CA MET A 75 6.63 -21.44 4.20
C MET A 75 5.55 -21.98 5.16
N TRP A 76 4.48 -21.21 5.38
CA TRP A 76 3.11 -21.64 5.62
C TRP A 76 2.92 -22.93 6.45
N LYS A 77 2.61 -22.78 7.74
CA LYS A 77 1.81 -23.79 8.46
C LYS A 77 1.06 -23.17 9.64
N ILE A 78 0.05 -22.37 9.32
CA ILE A 78 -1.11 -22.21 10.20
C ILE A 78 -1.99 -23.44 9.93
N THR A 79 -1.90 -24.49 10.76
CA THR A 79 -3.06 -25.35 11.07
C THR A 79 -2.80 -26.18 12.33
N LEU A 80 -3.68 -25.97 13.31
CA LEU A 80 -4.16 -26.95 14.29
C LEU A 80 -3.18 -27.53 15.32
N GLY A 81 -3.33 -27.05 16.56
CA GLY A 81 -3.84 -27.85 17.68
C GLY A 81 -3.18 -29.21 17.93
N GLU A 82 -2.36 -29.23 18.97
CA GLU A 82 -2.17 -30.29 19.98
C GLU A 82 -2.46 -31.77 19.65
N ARG A 83 -1.54 -32.59 20.18
CA ARG A 83 -1.72 -33.91 20.80
C ARG A 83 -1.40 -35.18 20.00
N LEU A 84 -0.26 -35.75 20.43
CA LEU A 84 -0.12 -37.08 21.05
C LEU A 84 0.27 -38.29 20.18
N LEU A 85 1.39 -38.89 20.60
CA LEU A 85 1.86 -40.30 20.53
C LEU A 85 2.21 -40.86 19.14
N LEU A 86 3.46 -41.20 18.86
CA LEU A 86 4.24 -42.34 19.40
C LEU A 86 3.59 -43.69 19.07
N HIS A 87 3.99 -44.33 17.97
CA HIS A 87 4.33 -45.77 17.89
C HIS A 87 4.74 -46.13 16.44
N ARG A 88 6.01 -46.51 16.21
CA ARG A 88 6.42 -47.90 15.93
C ARG A 88 7.90 -47.96 15.56
#